data_AF-A0A498M6G9-F1
#
_entry.id   AF-A0A498M6G9-F1
#
_cell.length_a   1.000
_cell.length_b   1.000
_cell.length_c   1.000
_cell.angle_alpha   90.00
_cell.angle_beta   90.00
_cell.angle_gamma   90.00
#
_symmetry.space_group_name_H-M   'P 1'
#
loop_
_entity.id
_entity.type
_entity.pdbx_description
1 polymer ?
#
loop_
_entity_poly.entity_id
_entity_poly.type
_entity_poly.pdbx_seq_one_letter_code
_entity_poly.pdbx_strand_id
1 'polypeptide(L)'
;MFEPESDPEFQDDEPTTPQISRMLQPVTAWCTCGNCAVMPTDKENVCCLEIPEIVRRINQVPDTPTCMTHHPGFGPVCLNVYSLQNALNVYKADYGPLKLKGIEQPDGVERGESRTECNGRVKAV
;
A
#
# COMPACT_ATOMS: atom_id res chain seq x y z
N MET A 1 -3.77 3.11 -62.58
CA MET A 1 -5.12 3.02 -62.02
C MET A 1 -5.25 1.65 -61.38
N PHE A 2 -5.27 1.62 -60.06
CA PHE A 2 -5.52 0.42 -59.26
C PHE A 2 -6.34 0.92 -58.08
N GLU A 3 -7.60 0.52 -58.02
CA GLU A 3 -8.47 0.74 -56.87
C GLU A 3 -8.17 -0.37 -55.85
N PRO A 4 -7.60 -0.08 -54.67
CA PRO A 4 -7.56 -1.04 -53.60
C PRO A 4 -8.97 -1.16 -52.98
N GLU A 5 -9.50 -2.38 -52.99
CA GLU A 5 -10.78 -2.75 -52.41
C GLU A 5 -10.81 -2.51 -50.90
N SER A 6 -11.99 -2.11 -50.42
CA SER A 6 -12.36 -1.83 -49.04
C SER A 6 -11.98 -2.98 -48.10
N ASP A 7 -11.10 -2.71 -47.14
CA ASP A 7 -10.83 -3.61 -46.02
C ASP A 7 -12.08 -3.64 -45.12
N PRO A 8 -12.70 -4.82 -44.85
CA PRO A 8 -13.85 -4.88 -43.96
C PRO A 8 -13.43 -4.45 -42.55
N GLU A 9 -14.12 -3.44 -42.01
CA GLU A 9 -14.02 -3.08 -40.60
C GLU A 9 -14.28 -4.31 -39.74
N PHE A 10 -13.21 -4.88 -39.17
CA PHE A 10 -13.29 -5.83 -38.07
C PHE A 10 -13.81 -5.05 -36.85
N GLN A 11 -15.13 -5.01 -36.70
CA GLN A 11 -15.75 -4.75 -35.40
C GLN A 11 -15.54 -6.01 -34.55
N ASP A 12 -14.40 -6.05 -33.85
CA ASP A 12 -14.27 -6.86 -32.66
C ASP A 12 -15.19 -6.27 -31.59
N ASP A 13 -16.49 -6.61 -31.67
CA ASP A 13 -17.44 -6.49 -30.56
C ASP A 13 -16.99 -7.50 -29.49
N GLU A 14 -15.94 -7.11 -28.75
CA GLU A 14 -15.53 -7.77 -27.52
C GLU A 14 -16.78 -7.83 -26.61
N PRO A 15 -17.25 -9.02 -26.22
CA PRO A 15 -18.42 -9.14 -25.37
C PRO A 15 -18.10 -8.41 -24.07
N THR A 16 -18.71 -7.23 -23.89
CA THR A 16 -18.58 -6.42 -22.68
C THR A 16 -19.27 -7.17 -21.56
N THR A 17 -18.53 -8.11 -20.94
CA THR A 17 -18.95 -8.73 -19.69
C THR A 17 -19.21 -7.59 -18.70
N PRO A 18 -20.39 -7.52 -18.07
CA PRO A 18 -20.66 -6.50 -17.07
C PRO A 18 -19.61 -6.64 -15.96
N GLN A 19 -18.79 -5.60 -15.80
CA GLN A 19 -17.78 -5.52 -14.74
C GLN A 19 -18.50 -5.35 -13.40
N ILE A 20 -18.97 -6.46 -12.83
CA ILE A 20 -19.62 -6.49 -11.53
C ILE A 20 -18.60 -6.03 -10.48
N SER A 21 -18.94 -5.00 -9.69
CA SER A 21 -18.05 -4.50 -8.63
C SER A 21 -17.62 -5.63 -7.69
N ARG A 22 -16.33 -5.67 -7.34
CA ARG A 22 -15.74 -6.69 -6.47
C ARG A 22 -16.34 -6.69 -5.07
N MET A 23 -16.91 -5.55 -4.65
CA MET A 23 -17.67 -5.45 -3.40
C MET A 23 -18.90 -6.37 -3.35
N LEU A 24 -19.51 -6.66 -4.51
CA LEU A 24 -20.71 -7.50 -4.62
C LEU A 24 -20.37 -8.97 -4.87
N GLN A 25 -19.10 -9.28 -5.09
CA GLN A 25 -18.62 -10.63 -5.37
C GLN A 25 -18.08 -11.29 -4.09
N PRO A 26 -18.17 -12.64 -3.97
CA PRO A 26 -17.50 -13.34 -2.89
C PRO A 26 -15.98 -13.16 -2.98
N VAL A 27 -15.30 -13.08 -1.83
CA VAL A 27 -13.83 -12.90 -1.76
C VAL A 27 -13.09 -13.97 -2.57
N THR A 28 -13.59 -15.20 -2.60
CA THR A 28 -13.00 -16.32 -3.34
C THR A 28 -13.00 -16.13 -4.87
N ALA A 29 -13.80 -15.20 -5.40
CA ALA A 29 -13.83 -14.91 -6.84
C ALA A 29 -12.62 -14.08 -7.31
N TRP A 30 -12.03 -13.26 -6.42
CA TRP A 30 -10.94 -12.35 -6.78
C TRP A 30 -9.68 -12.53 -5.92
N CYS A 31 -9.80 -13.05 -4.71
CA CYS A 31 -8.66 -13.32 -3.85
C CYS A 31 -8.01 -14.66 -4.19
N THR A 32 -6.71 -14.64 -4.48
CA THR A 32 -5.90 -15.85 -4.73
C THR A 32 -5.00 -16.23 -3.54
N CYS A 33 -4.80 -15.33 -2.58
CA CYS A 33 -3.93 -15.56 -1.42
C CYS A 33 -4.63 -16.15 -0.19
N GLY A 34 -5.96 -16.17 -0.17
CA GLY A 34 -6.79 -16.76 0.90
C GLY A 34 -6.96 -15.92 2.17
N ASN A 35 -6.32 -14.76 2.29
CA ASN A 35 -6.33 -13.92 3.50
C ASN A 35 -7.02 -12.55 3.32
N CYS A 36 -7.60 -12.25 2.16
CA CYS A 36 -8.29 -10.97 1.93
C CYS A 36 -9.70 -10.99 2.55
N ALA A 37 -10.27 -9.79 2.73
CA ALA A 37 -11.65 -9.58 3.13
C ALA A 37 -12.29 -8.47 2.28
N VAL A 38 -13.62 -8.39 2.27
CA VAL A 38 -14.33 -7.30 1.60
C VAL A 38 -14.14 -6.00 2.39
N MET A 39 -13.69 -4.96 1.70
CA MET A 39 -13.46 -3.62 2.23
C MET A 39 -14.57 -2.64 1.82
N PRO A 40 -14.71 -1.48 2.50
CA PRO A 40 -15.78 -0.52 2.25
C PRO A 40 -15.75 0.13 0.86
N THR A 41 -14.59 0.16 0.20
CA THR A 41 -14.47 0.73 -1.15
C THR A 41 -13.96 -0.31 -2.15
N ASP A 42 -14.45 -0.23 -3.39
CA ASP A 42 -14.06 -1.17 -4.46
C ASP A 42 -12.56 -1.10 -4.77
N LYS A 43 -11.94 0.07 -4.61
CA LYS A 43 -10.50 0.29 -4.79
C LYS A 43 -9.64 -0.46 -3.77
N GLU A 44 -10.20 -0.80 -2.60
CA GLU A 44 -9.50 -1.54 -1.55
C GLU A 44 -9.65 -3.07 -1.72
N ASN A 45 -10.56 -3.53 -2.56
CA ASN A 45 -10.77 -4.96 -2.85
C ASN A 45 -9.74 -5.48 -3.87
N VAL A 46 -8.48 -5.47 -3.46
CA VAL A 46 -7.34 -5.93 -4.27
C VAL A 46 -6.59 -7.05 -3.54
N CYS A 47 -6.27 -8.12 -4.24
CA CYS A 47 -5.44 -9.18 -3.68
C CYS A 47 -3.96 -8.76 -3.69
N CYS A 48 -3.20 -9.17 -2.65
CA CYS A 48 -1.77 -8.90 -2.57
C CYS A 48 -0.98 -9.49 -3.76
N LEU A 49 -1.50 -10.55 -4.39
CA LEU A 49 -0.89 -11.17 -5.57
C LEU A 49 -1.22 -10.46 -6.89
N GLU A 50 -2.14 -9.50 -6.90
CA GLU A 50 -2.43 -8.66 -8.08
C GLU A 50 -1.40 -7.52 -8.25
N ILE A 51 -0.69 -7.17 -7.17
CA ILE A 51 0.25 -6.06 -7.15
C ILE A 51 1.65 -6.58 -7.49
N PRO A 52 2.24 -6.23 -8.66
CA PRO A 52 3.51 -6.83 -9.11
C PRO A 52 4.66 -6.61 -8.14
N GLU A 53 4.71 -5.45 -7.49
CA GLU A 53 5.75 -5.12 -6.51
C GLU A 53 5.69 -6.02 -5.27
N ILE A 54 4.48 -6.38 -4.83
CA ILE A 54 4.26 -7.28 -3.70
C ILE A 54 4.69 -8.70 -4.07
N VAL A 55 4.29 -9.18 -5.25
CA VAL A 55 4.71 -10.49 -5.77
C VAL A 55 6.24 -10.57 -5.86
N ARG A 56 6.89 -9.50 -6.34
CA ARG A 56 8.36 -9.44 -6.38
C ARG A 56 8.99 -9.57 -4.99
N ARG A 57 8.39 -8.96 -3.96
CA ARG A 57 8.87 -9.09 -2.56
C ARG A 57 8.67 -10.50 -2.01
N ILE A 58 7.52 -11.10 -2.27
CA ILE A 58 7.20 -12.48 -1.88
C ILE A 58 8.24 -13.46 -2.45
N ASN A 59 8.61 -13.30 -3.72
CA ASN A 59 9.58 -14.16 -4.42
C ASN A 59 11.06 -13.92 -4.03
N GLN A 60 11.38 -12.95 -3.16
CA GLN A 60 12.75 -12.72 -2.70
C GLN A 60 13.22 -13.70 -1.63
N VAL A 61 12.28 -14.44 -1.02
CA VAL A 61 12.56 -15.38 0.07
C VAL A 61 12.60 -16.80 -0.49
N PRO A 62 13.53 -17.66 -0.04
CA PRO A 62 13.64 -19.05 -0.53
C PRO A 62 12.35 -19.86 -0.32
N ASP A 63 11.65 -19.64 0.79
CA ASP A 63 10.33 -20.22 1.05
C ASP A 63 9.25 -19.23 0.60
N THR A 64 8.84 -19.29 -0.67
CA THR A 64 7.86 -18.36 -1.25
C THR A 64 6.50 -18.47 -0.54
N PRO A 65 6.08 -17.46 0.26
CA PRO A 65 4.80 -17.52 0.94
C PRO A 65 3.64 -17.33 -0.03
N THR A 66 2.48 -17.92 0.29
CA THR A 66 1.25 -17.76 -0.50
C THR A 66 0.59 -16.39 -0.34
N CYS A 67 0.97 -15.63 0.69
CA CYS A 67 0.42 -14.31 1.00
C CYS A 67 1.52 -13.39 1.57
N MET A 68 1.42 -12.08 1.28
CA MET A 68 2.34 -11.07 1.82
C MET A 68 2.35 -11.05 3.37
N THR A 69 1.24 -11.38 4.02
CA THR A 69 1.16 -11.42 5.49
C THR A 69 2.05 -12.51 6.12
N HIS A 70 2.37 -13.56 5.36
CA HIS A 70 3.27 -14.64 5.80
C HIS A 70 4.74 -14.36 5.46
N HIS A 71 5.04 -13.25 4.78
CA HIS A 71 6.41 -12.86 4.50
C HIS A 71 7.17 -12.63 5.82
N PRO A 72 8.37 -13.18 6.01
CA PRO A 72 9.11 -13.09 7.28
C PRO A 72 9.42 -11.65 7.70
N GLY A 73 9.52 -10.73 6.74
CA GLY A 73 9.70 -9.30 6.99
C GLY A 73 8.42 -8.54 7.39
N PHE A 74 7.23 -9.10 7.18
CA PHE A 74 5.97 -8.36 7.38
C PHE A 74 5.75 -8.00 8.86
N GLY A 75 5.89 -8.99 9.75
CA GLY A 75 5.80 -8.77 11.21
C GLY A 75 6.78 -7.73 11.74
N PRO A 76 8.11 -7.90 11.57
CA PRO A 76 9.09 -6.99 12.14
C PRO A 76 9.07 -5.59 11.51
N VAL A 77 8.64 -5.42 10.26
CA VAL A 77 8.66 -4.10 9.58
C VAL A 77 7.33 -3.38 9.71
N CYS A 78 6.21 -4.06 9.49
CA CYS A 78 4.89 -3.43 9.37
C CYS A 78 4.02 -3.53 10.64
N LEU A 79 4.24 -4.55 11.49
CA LEU A 79 3.43 -4.77 12.69
C LEU A 79 4.15 -4.38 13.99
N ASN A 80 5.48 -4.31 13.98
CA ASN A 80 6.25 -3.98 15.17
C ASN A 80 6.23 -2.46 15.44
N VAL A 81 5.64 -2.08 16.58
CA VAL A 81 5.51 -0.68 17.02
C VAL A 81 6.86 0.05 17.09
N TYR A 82 7.92 -0.62 17.57
CA TYR A 82 9.24 -0.01 17.71
C TYR A 82 9.89 0.24 16.34
N SER A 83 9.69 -0.66 15.37
CA SER A 83 10.15 -0.46 14.00
C SER A 83 9.47 0.74 13.34
N LEU A 84 8.15 0.86 13.52
CA LEU A 84 7.37 2.01 13.02
C LEU A 84 7.77 3.32 13.72
N GLN A 85 8.00 3.29 15.03
CA GLN A 85 8.49 4.46 15.80
C GLN A 85 9.87 4.89 15.31
N ASN A 86 10.77 3.94 15.05
CA ASN A 86 12.10 4.24 14.51
C ASN A 86 12.02 4.86 13.12
N ALA A 87 11.21 4.28 12.22
CA ALA A 87 10.98 4.84 10.89
C ALA A 87 10.41 6.27 10.96
N LEU A 88 9.49 6.53 11.89
CA LEU A 88 8.93 7.86 12.11
C LEU A 88 9.98 8.85 12.66
N ASN A 89 10.85 8.41 13.58
CA ASN A 89 11.88 9.27 14.16
C ASN A 89 12.92 9.67 13.09
N VAL A 90 13.34 8.72 12.26
CA VAL A 90 14.22 9.00 11.11
C VAL A 90 13.56 10.00 10.17
N TYR A 91 12.30 9.76 9.79
CA TYR A 91 11.56 10.69 8.94
C TYR A 91 11.48 12.11 9.53
N LYS A 92 11.24 12.23 10.84
CA LYS A 92 11.17 13.54 11.52
C LYS A 92 12.51 14.27 11.55
N ALA A 93 13.61 13.54 11.65
CA ALA A 93 14.95 14.14 11.59
C ALA A 93 15.24 14.71 10.20
N ASP A 94 14.82 14.01 9.15
CA ASP A 94 15.11 14.40 7.76
C ASP A 94 14.13 15.46 7.22
N TYR A 95 12.85 15.37 7.57
CA TYR A 95 11.77 16.16 6.96
C TYR A 95 10.97 17.03 7.95
N GLY A 96 11.17 16.86 9.25
CA GLY A 96 10.39 17.53 10.29
C GLY A 96 9.03 16.87 10.60
N PRO A 97 8.09 17.58 11.25
CA PRO A 97 6.83 16.99 11.72
C PRO A 97 5.90 16.58 10.56
N LEU A 98 5.19 15.46 10.73
CA LEU A 98 4.17 14.99 9.79
C LEU A 98 3.05 16.04 9.65
N LYS A 99 2.80 16.48 8.41
CA LYS A 99 1.65 17.31 8.06
C LYS A 99 0.52 16.38 7.59
N LEU A 100 -0.58 16.34 8.34
CA LEU A 100 -1.78 15.59 7.92
C LEU A 100 -2.35 16.23 6.66
N LYS A 101 -2.44 15.46 5.58
CA LYS A 101 -2.99 15.92 4.30
C LYS A 101 -4.51 16.02 4.46
N GLY A 102 -5.07 17.23 4.34
CA GLY A 102 -6.52 17.48 4.38
C GLY A 102 -7.09 18.00 5.71
N ILE A 103 -6.25 18.28 6.71
CA ILE A 103 -6.65 19.15 7.83
C ILE A 103 -5.85 20.43 7.64
N GLU A 104 -6.49 21.47 7.11
CA GLU A 104 -5.96 22.82 7.21
C GLU A 104 -5.77 23.09 8.70
N GLN A 105 -4.53 23.06 9.17
CA GLN A 105 -4.21 23.56 10.50
C GLN A 105 -4.45 25.07 10.40
N PRO A 106 -5.42 25.65 11.12
CA PRO A 106 -5.46 27.10 11.23
C PRO A 106 -4.13 27.51 11.87
N ASP A 107 -3.43 28.43 11.20
CA ASP A 107 -2.21 29.05 11.71
C ASP A 107 -2.47 29.52 13.15
N GLY A 108 -1.78 28.93 14.13
CA GLY A 108 -1.76 29.47 15.50
C GLY A 108 -2.00 28.54 16.69
N VAL A 109 -1.81 27.21 16.60
CA VAL A 109 -1.67 26.40 17.83
C VAL A 109 -0.19 26.15 18.09
N GLU A 110 0.38 27.00 18.94
CA GLU A 110 1.63 26.71 19.65
C GLU A 110 1.44 25.42 20.45
N ARG A 111 1.85 24.30 19.85
CA ARG A 111 1.93 23.03 20.54
C ARG A 111 3.12 23.16 21.49
N GLY A 112 2.86 23.59 22.73
CA GLY A 112 3.86 23.69 23.77
C GLY A 112 4.72 22.43 23.79
N GLU A 113 5.95 22.56 23.30
CA GLU A 113 6.98 21.57 23.50
C GLU A 113 7.25 21.52 25.00
N SER A 114 6.66 20.53 25.68
CA SER A 114 7.23 20.03 26.93
C SER A 114 8.57 19.42 26.57
N ARG A 115 9.56 20.30 26.53
CA ARG A 115 10.99 20.03 26.53
C ARG A 115 11.25 19.16 27.75
N THR A 116 11.20 17.85 27.57
CA THR A 116 11.74 16.92 28.55
C THR A 116 13.25 17.13 28.48
N GLU A 117 13.70 17.95 29.40
CA GLU A 117 15.08 18.24 29.70
C GLU A 117 15.76 16.90 30.00
N CYS A 118 16.43 16.32 29.00
CA CYS A 118 17.40 15.26 29.21
C CYS A 118 18.62 15.88 29.93
N ASN A 119 18.46 16.20 31.21
CA ASN A 119 19.57 16.44 32.13
C ASN A 119 20.26 15.09 32.36
N GLY A 120 21.22 14.80 31.50
CA GLY A 120 22.01 13.58 31.54
C GLY A 120 23.33 13.76 30.84
N ARG A 121 24.03 14.83 31.16
CA ARG A 121 25.42 15.07 30.79
C ARG A 121 26.26 13.91 31.34
N VAL A 122 26.65 12.97 30.49
CA VAL A 122 27.86 12.18 30.73
C VAL A 122 28.79 12.43 29.56
N LYS A 123 29.84 13.20 29.86
CA LYS A 123 30.94 13.49 28.96
C LYS A 123 31.66 12.20 28.60
N ALA A 124 32.27 12.22 27.42
CA ALA A 124 33.19 11.23 26.88
C ALA A 124 34.17 10.65 27.92
N VAL A 125 34.42 9.35 27.78
CA VAL A 125 35.75 8.73 27.80
C VAL A 125 35.84 7.84 26.58
#